data_AF-A0A3B8J6M7-F1
#
_entry.id   AF-A0A3B8J6M7-F1
#
_cell.length_a   1.000
_cell.length_b   1.000
_cell.length_c   1.000
_cell.angle_alpha   90.00
_cell.angle_beta   90.00
_cell.angle_gamma   90.00
#
_symmetry.space_group_name_H-M   'P 1'
#
loop_
_entity.id
_entity.type
_entity.pdbx_description
1 polymer ?
#
loop_
_entity_poly.entity_id
_entity_poly.type
_entity_poly.pdbx_seq_one_letter_code
_entity_poly.pdbx_strand_id
1 'polypeptide(L)'
;PAIPGGGVIVLASVLQSSGIPVDGLVVIIGIDRILGMFRTAVNVTGDLAATAIFHTWYGQEMAIPPTSKSKEAAPLESSSA
;
A
#
# COMPACT_ATOMS: atom_id res chain seq x y z
N PRO A 1 -8.43 9.27 -4.00
CA PRO A 1 -8.80 8.59 -2.73
C PRO A 1 -9.42 7.22 -2.99
N ALA A 2 -8.87 6.15 -2.39
CA ALA A 2 -9.41 4.80 -2.51
C ALA A 2 -10.59 4.64 -1.55
N ILE A 3 -11.81 4.86 -2.05
CA ILE A 3 -13.03 4.70 -1.24
C ILE A 3 -13.46 3.23 -1.37
N PRO A 4 -13.57 2.47 -0.26
CA PRO A 4 -14.03 1.09 -0.31
C PRO A 4 -15.46 1.02 -0.86
N GLY A 5 -15.63 0.31 -1.98
CA GLY A 5 -16.91 0.18 -2.70
C GLY A 5 -17.17 1.22 -3.80
N GLY A 6 -16.23 2.13 -4.08
CA GLY A 6 -16.38 3.11 -5.16
C GLY A 6 -16.55 2.49 -6.56
N GLY A 7 -15.97 1.31 -6.78
CA GLY A 7 -16.10 0.58 -8.05
C GLY A 7 -17.53 0.11 -8.35
N VAL A 8 -18.30 -0.26 -7.34
CA VAL A 8 -19.67 -0.75 -7.52
C VAL A 8 -20.65 0.36 -7.84
N ILE A 9 -20.40 1.56 -7.31
CA ILE A 9 -21.19 2.76 -7.61
C ILE A 9 -21.03 3.13 -9.09
N VAL A 10 -19.80 3.07 -9.59
CA VAL A 10 -19.51 3.28 -11.03
C VAL A 10 -20.17 2.18 -11.86
N LEU A 11 -20.07 0.92 -11.46
CA LEU A 11 -20.71 -0.20 -12.15
C LEU A 11 -22.24 -0.03 -12.21
N ALA A 12 -22.88 0.35 -11.10
CA ALA A 12 -24.31 0.62 -11.04
C ALA A 12 -24.74 1.71 -12.05
N SER A 13 -23.97 2.81 -12.11
CA SER A 13 -24.24 3.91 -13.04
C SER A 13 -24.12 3.50 -14.51
N VAL A 14 -23.17 2.61 -14.83
CA VAL A 14 -22.98 2.10 -16.19
C VAL A 14 -24.11 1.14 -16.58
N LEU A 15 -24.54 0.26 -15.68
CA LEU A 15 -25.66 -0.66 -15.95
C LEU A 15 -26.98 0.10 -16.16
N GLN A 16 -27.25 1.12 -15.35
CA GLN A 16 -28.42 1.99 -15.55
C GLN A 16 -28.36 2.72 -16.89
N SER A 17 -27.18 3.24 -17.28
CA SER A 17 -27.01 3.89 -18.59
C SER A 17 -27.16 2.93 -19.77
N SER A 18 -26.96 1.63 -19.54
CA SER A 18 -27.05 0.56 -20.57
C SER A 18 -28.41 -0.15 -20.59
N GLY A 19 -29.37 0.26 -19.75
CA GLY A 19 -30.72 -0.31 -19.70
C GLY A 19 -30.81 -1.71 -19.07
N ILE A 20 -29.77 -2.17 -18.35
CA ILE A 20 -29.75 -3.50 -17.73
C ILE A 20 -30.37 -3.42 -16.33
N PRO A 21 -31.36 -4.28 -15.99
CA PRO A 21 -31.99 -4.29 -14.68
C PRO A 21 -30.98 -4.63 -13.57
N VAL A 22 -31.02 -3.85 -12.50
CA VAL A 22 -30.05 -3.84 -11.39
C VAL A 22 -30.18 -4.99 -10.40
N ASP A 23 -31.16 -5.90 -10.57
CA ASP A 23 -31.39 -7.01 -9.65
C ASP A 23 -30.18 -7.95 -9.52
N GLY A 24 -29.41 -8.14 -10.59
CA GLY A 24 -28.16 -8.91 -10.57
C GLY A 24 -26.99 -8.23 -9.84
N LEU A 25 -27.08 -6.92 -9.58
CA LEU A 25 -26.01 -6.13 -8.97
C LEU A 25 -25.87 -6.43 -7.47
N VAL A 26 -26.93 -6.88 -6.79
CA VAL A 26 -26.92 -7.22 -5.35
C VAL A 26 -25.87 -8.29 -5.02
N VAL A 27 -25.75 -9.31 -5.88
CA VAL A 27 -24.75 -10.37 -5.73
C VAL A 27 -23.33 -9.81 -5.94
N ILE A 28 -23.17 -8.93 -6.92
CA ILE A 28 -21.89 -8.29 -7.23
C ILE A 28 -21.43 -7.36 -6.10
N ILE A 29 -22.34 -6.63 -5.45
CA ILE A 29 -22.05 -5.80 -4.26
C ILE A 29 -21.50 -6.65 -3.12
N GLY A 30 -22.05 -7.85 -2.91
CA GLY A 30 -21.57 -8.78 -1.87
C GLY A 30 -20.14 -9.26 -2.13
N ILE A 31 -19.83 -9.60 -3.39
CA ILE A 31 -18.51 -10.10 -3.78
C ILE A 31 -17.47 -8.96 -3.88
N ASP A 32 -17.87 -7.75 -4.26
CA ASP A 32 -16.98 -6.58 -4.39
C ASP A 32 -16.25 -6.25 -3.09
N ARG A 33 -16.87 -6.48 -1.92
CA ARG A 33 -16.19 -6.24 -0.64
C ARG A 33 -14.95 -7.11 -0.46
N ILE A 34 -15.05 -8.37 -0.84
CA ILE A 34 -13.95 -9.32 -0.78
C ILE A 34 -12.92 -9.02 -1.88
N LEU A 35 -13.38 -8.79 -3.13
CA LEU A 35 -12.51 -8.46 -4.26
C LEU A 35 -11.75 -7.14 -4.07
N GLY A 36 -12.37 -6.14 -3.44
CA GLY A 36 -11.75 -4.87 -3.12
C GLY A 36 -10.58 -5.02 -2.16
N MET A 37 -10.71 -5.89 -1.15
CA MET A 37 -9.62 -6.20 -0.21
C MET A 37 -8.46 -6.91 -0.91
N PHE A 38 -8.77 -7.87 -1.79
CA PHE A 38 -7.74 -8.51 -2.63
C PHE A 38 -7.03 -7.50 -3.53
N ARG A 39 -7.73 -6.51 -4.08
CA ARG A 39 -7.12 -5.46 -4.90
C ARG A 39 -6.09 -4.65 -4.11
N THR A 40 -6.40 -4.26 -2.87
CA THR A 40 -5.42 -3.60 -2.00
C THR A 40 -4.22 -4.49 -1.67
N ALA A 41 -4.46 -5.78 -1.38
CA ALA A 41 -3.39 -6.72 -1.05
C ALA A 41 -2.44 -6.93 -2.24
N VAL A 42 -2.97 -7.10 -3.45
CA VAL A 42 -2.18 -7.23 -4.68
C VAL A 42 -1.42 -5.96 -4.99
N ASN A 43 -2.05 -4.78 -4.82
CA ASN A 43 -1.36 -3.50 -5.04
C ASN A 43 -0.15 -3.34 -4.10
N VAL A 44 -0.33 -3.60 -2.80
CA VAL A 44 0.77 -3.51 -1.82
C VAL A 44 1.87 -4.54 -2.11
N THR A 45 1.47 -5.78 -2.42
CA THR A 45 2.43 -6.86 -2.74
C THR A 45 3.21 -6.55 -4.02
N GLY A 46 2.56 -5.95 -5.02
CA GLY A 46 3.20 -5.49 -6.25
C GLY A 46 4.26 -4.43 -6.00
N ASP A 47 3.96 -3.43 -5.17
CA ASP A 47 4.92 -2.38 -4.79
C ASP A 47 6.13 -2.96 -4.03
N LEU A 48 5.89 -3.90 -3.11
CA LEU A 48 6.94 -4.62 -2.39
C LEU A 48 7.82 -5.46 -3.33
N ALA A 49 7.21 -6.18 -4.26
CA ALA A 49 7.93 -6.97 -5.25
C ALA A 49 8.78 -6.08 -6.17
N ALA A 50 8.21 -4.97 -6.66
CA ALA A 50 8.92 -3.99 -7.46
C ALA A 50 10.10 -3.38 -6.68
N THR A 51 9.91 -3.08 -5.40
CA THR A 51 10.98 -2.57 -4.52
C THR A 51 12.08 -3.60 -4.32
N ALA A 52 11.75 -4.87 -4.10
CA ALA A 52 12.73 -5.93 -3.92
C ALA A 52 13.54 -6.20 -5.21
N ILE A 53 12.87 -6.17 -6.36
CA ILE A 53 13.51 -6.26 -7.68
C ILE A 53 14.43 -5.04 -7.85
N PHE A 54 13.92 -3.82 -7.63
CA PHE A 54 14.71 -2.62 -7.77
C PHE A 54 15.94 -2.61 -6.85
N HIS A 55 15.81 -3.04 -5.59
CA HIS A 55 16.93 -3.20 -4.67
C HIS A 55 17.95 -4.21 -5.18
N THR A 56 17.50 -5.32 -5.76
CA THR A 56 18.42 -6.34 -6.31
C THR A 56 19.17 -5.83 -7.55
N TRP A 57 18.53 -4.99 -8.37
CA TRP A 57 19.09 -4.53 -9.65
C TRP A 57 19.86 -3.21 -9.54
N TYR A 58 19.51 -2.35 -8.58
CA TYR A 58 20.05 -0.98 -8.43
C TYR A 58 20.53 -0.66 -7.01
N GLY A 59 20.30 -1.55 -6.02
CA GLY A 59 20.62 -1.30 -4.60
C GLY A 59 22.10 -1.26 -4.25
N GLN A 60 23.01 -1.57 -5.19
CA GLN A 60 24.44 -1.36 -5.01
C GLN A 60 24.84 0.12 -5.15
N GLU A 61 24.04 0.97 -5.79
CA GLU A 61 24.37 2.39 -6.03
C GLU A 61 23.84 3.33 -4.92
N MET A 62 22.82 2.93 -4.16
CA MET A 62 22.20 3.75 -3.10
C MET A 62 22.66 3.36 -1.69
N ALA A 63 23.96 3.19 -1.48
CA ALA A 63 24.51 3.19 -0.12
C ALA A 63 24.30 4.60 0.47
N ILE A 64 23.19 4.79 1.20
CA ILE A 64 22.92 6.02 1.96
C ILE A 64 24.13 6.21 2.89
N PRO A 65 24.93 7.28 2.72
CA PRO A 65 26.05 7.52 3.61
C PRO A 65 25.51 7.67 5.04
N PRO A 66 26.14 7.05 6.06
CA PRO A 66 25.65 7.13 7.42
C PRO A 66 25.58 8.60 7.84
N THR A 67 24.38 9.09 8.11
CA THR A 67 24.18 10.43 8.65
C THR A 67 24.83 10.47 10.04
N SER A 68 25.70 11.46 10.20
CA SER A 68 26.64 11.62 11.29
C SER A 68 26.03 11.56 12.70
N LYS A 69 26.59 10.69 13.55
CA LYS A 69 26.67 10.75 15.02
C LYS A 69 25.41 11.20 15.78
N SER A 70 24.59 10.25 16.24
CA SER A 70 23.92 10.43 17.54
C SER A 70 24.97 10.25 18.64
N LYS A 71 25.32 11.35 19.32
CA LYS A 71 26.18 11.38 20.51
C LYS A 71 25.83 10.24 21.47
N GLU A 72 26.82 9.39 21.72
CA GLU A 72 26.87 8.53 22.89
C GLU A 72 26.76 9.41 24.14
N ALA A 73 25.77 9.12 24.99
CA ALA A 73 25.58 9.79 26.27
C ALA A 73 26.78 9.43 27.18
N ALA A 74 27.54 10.44 27.59
CA ALA A 74 28.67 10.27 28.50
C ALA A 74 28.17 9.86 29.90
N PRO A 75 28.73 8.80 30.53
CA PRO A 75 28.63 8.62 31.96
C PRO A 75 29.67 9.52 32.66
N LEU A 76 29.20 10.42 33.49
CA LEU A 76 30.01 11.19 34.44
C LEU A 76 30.44 10.26 35.57
N GLU A 77 31.68 9.76 35.57
CA GLU A 77 32.27 9.06 36.71
C GLU A 77 33.67 9.60 37.04
N SER A 78 33.75 10.16 38.25
CA SER A 78 34.89 10.38 39.14
C SER A 78 36.12 11.16 38.65
N SER A 79 36.12 12.45 38.95
CA SER A 79 37.31 13.19 39.36
C SER A 79 37.79 12.69 40.73
N SER A 80 38.94 12.01 40.75
CA SER A 80 39.74 11.77 41.96
C SER A 80 41.14 11.31 41.58
N ALA A 81 42.06 12.27 41.46
CA ALA A 81 43.48 12.20 41.80
C ALA A 81 44.10 13.60 41.66
#